data_AF-A0A349PXR5-F1
#
_entry.id   AF-A0A349PXR5-F1
#
_cell.length_a   1.000
_cell.length_b   1.000
_cell.length_c   1.000
_cell.angle_alpha   90.00
_cell.angle_beta   90.00
_cell.angle_gamma   90.00
#
_symmetry.space_group_name_H-M   'P 1'
#
loop_
_entity.id
_entity.type
_entity.pdbx_description
1 polymer ?
#
loop_
_entity_poly.entity_id
_entity_poly.type
_entity_poly.pdbx_seq_one_letter_code
_entity_poly.pdbx_strand_id
1 'polypeptide(L)' 'KYNRPGGFVKLLLAGDEKDCLLTVSDNGIGIPEGDMPRIFDRFYRV' A
#
# COMPACT_ATOMS: atom_id res chain seq x y z
N LYS A 1 0.90 7.01 9.00
CA LYS A 1 -0.14 7.91 8.43
C LYS A 1 -1.50 7.23 8.36
N TYR A 2 -1.64 6.11 7.64
CA TYR A 2 -2.92 5.42 7.46
C TYR A 2 -3.12 4.19 8.37
N ASN A 3 -2.13 3.91 9.23
CA ASN A 3 -2.17 2.81 10.17
C ASN A 3 -2.67 3.27 11.55
N ARG A 4 -3.05 2.31 12.39
CA ARG A 4 -3.60 2.50 13.74
C ARG A 4 -2.58 2.17 14.84
N PRO A 5 -2.75 2.67 16.08
CA PRO A 5 -1.93 2.25 17.22
C PRO A 5 -1.94 0.74 17.40
N GLY A 6 -0.76 0.12 17.56
CA GLY A 6 -0.62 -1.34 17.64
C GLY A 6 -0.84 -2.09 16.31
N GLY A 7 -1.02 -1.37 15.19
CA GLY A 7 -1.07 -1.96 13.86
C GLY A 7 0.30 -2.42 13.36
N PHE A 8 0.32 -3.02 12.17
CA PHE A 8 1.55 -3.51 11.54
C PHE A 8 1.72 -2.98 10.14
N VAL A 9 2.97 -2.94 9.70
CA VAL A 9 3.36 -2.88 8.30
C VAL A 9 4.27 -4.08 8.03
N LYS A 10 3.99 -4.81 6.96
CA LYS A 10 4.76 -5.96 6.48
C LYS A 10 5.39 -5.58 5.14
N LEU A 11 6.67 -5.89 5.01
CA LEU A 11 7.45 -5.72 3.80
C LEU A 11 7.87 -7.10 3.32
N LEU A 12 7.66 -7.36 2.03
CA LEU A 12 8.13 -8.56 1.37
C LEU A 12 8.85 -8.16 0.09
N LEU A 13 10.03 -8.73 -0.11
CA LEU A 13 10.78 -8.63 -1.34
C LEU A 13 10.82 -10.02 -1.97
N ALA A 14 10.39 -10.14 -3.21
CA ALA A 14 10.49 -11.35 -4.01
C ALA A 14 10.89 -10.95 -5.43
N GLY A 15 11.55 -11.85 -6.17
CA GLY A 15 11.98 -11.53 -7.52
C GLY A 15 12.90 -12.59 -8.08
N ASP A 16 13.27 -12.40 -9.34
CA ASP A 16 14.26 -13.20 -10.04
C ASP A 16 15.33 -12.26 -10.66
N GLU A 17 16.11 -12.76 -11.62
CA GLU A 17 17.18 -11.97 -12.26
C GLU A 17 16.66 -10.81 -13.12
N LYS A 18 15.37 -10.80 -13.49
CA LYS A 18 14.78 -9.79 -14.37
C LYS A 18 13.91 -8.81 -13.60
N ASP A 19 13.11 -9.32 -12.67
CA ASP A 19 12.09 -8.53 -12.00
C ASP A 19 12.21 -8.60 -10.49
N CYS A 20 11.83 -7.49 -9.85
CA CYS A 20 11.79 -7.34 -8.41
C CYS A 20 10.41 -6.83 -7.98
N LEU A 21 9.74 -7.59 -7.12
CA LEU A 21 8.46 -7.29 -6.53
C LEU A 21 8.66 -6.88 -5.06
N LEU A 22 8.44 -5.59 -4.79
CA LEU A 22 8.30 -5.06 -3.44
C LEU A 22 6.81 -5.00 -3.08
N THR A 23 6.40 -5.80 -2.09
CA THR A 23 5.07 -5.74 -1.52
C THR A 23 5.09 -5.01 -0.18
N VAL A 24 4.21 -4.03 -0.02
CA VAL A 24 3.95 -3.32 1.23
C VAL A 24 2.51 -3.60 1.65
N SER A 25 2.31 -4.14 2.85
CA SER A 25 0.98 -4.48 3.37
C SER A 25 0.83 -3.93 4.80
N ASP A 26 -0.31 -3.34 5.11
CA ASP A 26 -0.65 -2.88 6.46
C ASP A 26 -2.08 -3.29 6.84
N ASN A 27 -2.43 -3.13 8.12
CA ASN A 27 -3.78 -3.36 8.64
C ASN A 27 -4.44 -2.06 9.14
N GLY A 28 -4.19 -0.96 8.43
CA GLY A 28 -4.75 0.34 8.67
C GLY A 28 -6.20 0.48 8.19
N ILE A 29 -6.59 1.72 7.91
CA ILE A 29 -7.98 2.09 7.61
C ILE A 29 -8.48 1.61 6.22
N GLY A 30 -7.58 1.17 5.35
CA GLY A 30 -7.90 0.77 3.99
C GLY A 30 -8.13 1.96 3.04
N ILE A 31 -8.67 1.68 1.86
CA ILE A 31 -8.97 2.64 0.80
C ILE A 31 -10.43 2.41 0.41
N PRO A 32 -11.29 3.44 0.38
CA PRO A 32 -12.65 3.31 -0.13
C PRO A 32 -12.66 2.84 -1.59
N GLU A 33 -13.65 2.02 -1.98
CA GLU A 33 -13.69 1.42 -3.33
C GLU A 33 -13.72 2.47 -4.46
N GLY A 34 -14.46 3.57 -4.28
CA GLY A 34 -14.56 4.66 -5.27
C GLY A 34 -13.24 5.42 -5.48
N ASP A 35 -12.32 5.30 -4.54
CA ASP A 35 -11.04 6.01 -4.53
C ASP A 35 -9.91 5.16 -5.13
N MET A 36 -10.10 3.83 -5.18
CA MET A 36 -9.12 2.85 -5.67
C MET A 36 -8.53 3.18 -7.06
N PRO A 37 -9.31 3.66 -8.04
CA PRO A 37 -8.76 4.02 -9.36
C PRO A 37 -7.88 5.29 -9.36
N ARG A 38 -7.96 6.12 -8.31
CA ARG A 38 -7.38 7.46 -8.26
C ARG A 38 -6.17 7.58 -7.33
N ILE A 39 -5.86 6.54 -6.54
CA ILE A 39 -4.79 6.61 -5.52
C ILE A 39 -3.39 6.88 -6.09
N PHE A 40 -3.19 6.67 -7.39
CA PHE A 40 -1.95 6.97 -8.10
C PHE A 40 -1.99 8.31 -8.87
N ASP A 41 -3.11 9.04 -8.82
CA ASP A 41 -3.21 10.37 -9.40
C ASP A 41 -2.35 11.38 -8.63
N ARG A 42 -1.69 12.27 -9.36
CA ARG A 42 -0.90 13.33 -8.74
C ARG A 42 -1.80 14.21 -7.86
N PHE A 43 -1.33 14.47 -6.64
CA PHE A 43 -1.98 15.30 -5.61
C PHE A 43 -3.29 14.74 -5.04
N TYR A 44 -3.75 13.56 -5.47
CA TYR A 44 -4.94 12.93 -4.91
C TYR A 44 -4.68 12.43 -3.48
N ARG A 45 -5.68 12.62 -2.61
CA ARG A 45 -5.64 12.21 -1.20
C ARG A 45 -7.05 11.77 -0.78
N VAL A 46 -7.11 10.63 -0.10
CA VAL A 46 -8.26 10.21 0.72
C VAL A 46 -8.27 10.93 2.06
#